data_AF-A0A227J1Y8-F1
#
_entry.id   AF-A0A227J1Y8-F1
#
_cell.length_a   1.000
_cell.length_b   1.000
_cell.length_c   1.000
_cell.angle_alpha   90.00
_cell.angle_beta   90.00
_cell.angle_gamma   90.00
#
_symmetry.space_group_name_H-M   'P 1'
#
loop_
_entity.id
_entity.type
_entity.pdbx_description
1 polymer ?
#
loop_
_entity_poly.entity_id
_entity_poly.type
_entity_poly.pdbx_seq_one_letter_code
_entity_poly.pdbx_strand_id
1 'polypeptide(L)'
;FGTGGWRAFIGEEFTKDNVRLVAQAVANITNRESVADRGFVIGYDRRFLSDKAGRWFAEVLAANGIVVSFIDKFVPTPIVMFKAKEMGCAYSA
;
A
#
# COMPACT_ATOMS: atom_id res chain seq x y z
N PHE A 1 7.12 -13.12 2.26
CA PHE A 1 6.99 -12.44 0.94
C PHE A 1 7.51 -13.38 -0.14
N GLY A 2 6.86 -13.39 -1.31
CA GLY A 2 7.38 -14.03 -2.53
C GLY A 2 7.75 -12.97 -3.58
N THR A 3 8.07 -13.41 -4.80
CA THR A 3 8.48 -12.53 -5.91
C THR A 3 7.45 -11.47 -6.31
N GLY A 4 6.17 -11.69 -6.01
CA GLY A 4 5.08 -10.75 -6.25
C GLY A 4 4.46 -10.18 -4.98
N GLY A 5 5.22 -10.08 -3.89
CA GLY A 5 4.78 -9.50 -2.63
C GLY A 5 4.27 -10.51 -1.60
N TRP A 6 3.54 -10.01 -0.59
CA TRP A 6 2.85 -10.85 0.39
C TRP A 6 1.52 -11.36 -0.18
N ARG A 7 1.24 -12.65 0.00
CA ARG A 7 0.02 -13.32 -0.47
C ARG A 7 -0.47 -14.25 0.62
N ALA A 8 -1.79 -14.30 0.78
CA ALA A 8 -2.47 -15.04 1.82
C ALA A 8 -3.93 -15.31 1.42
N PHE A 9 -4.58 -16.28 2.07
CA PHE A 9 -6.00 -16.55 1.87
C PHE A 9 -6.89 -15.53 2.60
N ILE A 10 -7.92 -15.03 1.91
CA ILE A 10 -8.88 -14.07 2.48
C ILE A 10 -9.70 -14.74 3.56
N GLY A 11 -9.79 -14.08 4.73
CA GLY A 11 -10.52 -14.59 5.90
C GLY A 11 -9.70 -15.48 6.81
N GLU A 12 -8.53 -15.94 6.36
CA GLU A 12 -7.56 -16.66 7.18
C GLU A 12 -6.40 -15.75 7.54
N GLU A 13 -5.40 -15.66 6.66
CA GLU A 13 -4.19 -14.86 6.90
C GLU A 13 -4.29 -13.46 6.27
N PHE A 14 -5.11 -13.28 5.24
CA PHE A 14 -5.37 -11.96 4.66
C PHE A 14 -6.50 -11.29 5.45
N THR A 15 -6.14 -10.80 6.63
CA THR A 15 -7.00 -10.11 7.59
C THR A 15 -6.63 -8.64 7.70
N LYS A 16 -7.52 -7.85 8.30
CA LYS A 16 -7.27 -6.43 8.57
C LYS A 16 -5.99 -6.23 9.38
N ASP A 17 -5.78 -7.04 10.42
CA ASP A 17 -4.63 -6.91 11.30
C ASP A 17 -3.32 -7.26 10.58
N ASN A 18 -3.30 -8.33 9.78
CA ASN A 18 -2.11 -8.69 9.01
C ASN A 18 -1.81 -7.68 7.90
N VAL A 19 -2.82 -7.12 7.23
CA VAL A 19 -2.63 -6.01 6.28
C VAL A 19 -1.99 -4.81 6.99
N ARG A 20 -2.46 -4.46 8.19
CA ARG A 20 -1.90 -3.36 8.98
C ARG A 20 -0.47 -3.63 9.46
N LEU A 21 -0.14 -4.87 9.82
CA LEU A 21 1.23 -5.28 10.16
C LEU A 21 2.18 -5.09 8.97
N VAL A 22 1.76 -5.51 7.77
CA VAL A 22 2.53 -5.28 6.55
C VAL A 22 2.67 -3.79 6.26
N ALA A 23 1.60 -3.01 6.38
CA ALA A 23 1.62 -1.56 6.19
C ALA A 23 2.57 -0.86 7.17
N GLN A 24 2.58 -1.28 8.43
CA GLN A 24 3.48 -0.74 9.45
C GLN A 24 4.94 -1.07 9.15
N ALA A 25 5.23 -2.29 8.66
CA ALA A 25 6.58 -2.64 8.22
C ALA A 25 7.05 -1.74 7.06
N VAL A 26 6.16 -1.44 6.10
CA VAL A 26 6.44 -0.54 4.99
C VAL A 26 6.62 0.90 5.45
N ALA A 27 5.82 1.38 6.41
CA ALA A 27 5.99 2.70 7.03
C ALA A 27 7.36 2.83 7.71
N ASN A 28 7.76 1.80 8.47
CA ASN A 28 9.05 1.77 9.15
C ASN A 28 10.22 1.84 8.16
N ILE A 29 10.16 1.11 7.05
CA ILE A 29 11.19 1.16 6.00
C ILE A 29 11.22 2.54 5.33
N THR A 30 10.06 3.08 4.97
CA THR A 30 9.91 4.41 4.35
C THR A 30 10.55 5.51 5.20
N ASN A 31 10.28 5.49 6.51
CA ASN A 31 10.84 6.44 7.47
C ASN A 31 12.34 6.21 7.70
N ARG A 32 12.77 4.94 7.85
CA ARG A 32 14.20 4.59 8.03
C ARG A 32 15.06 5.05 6.86
N GLU A 33 14.53 4.98 5.64
CA GLU A 33 15.22 5.43 4.43
C GLU A 33 15.07 6.93 4.17
N SER A 34 14.35 7.66 5.03
CA SER A 34 14.13 9.10 4.92
C SER A 34 13.50 9.52 3.59
N VAL A 35 12.50 8.76 3.12
CA VAL A 35 11.77 9.00 1.86
C VAL A 35 10.27 9.25 2.07
N ALA A 36 9.85 9.53 3.30
CA ALA A 36 8.44 9.75 3.66
C ALA A 36 7.84 11.01 2.99
N ASP A 37 8.66 12.04 2.78
CA ASP A 37 8.31 13.29 2.11
C ASP A 37 7.96 13.09 0.62
N ARG A 38 8.46 12.01 0.01
CA ARG A 38 8.14 11.63 -1.38
C ARG A 38 6.74 11.01 -1.52
N GLY A 39 6.05 10.74 -0.40
CA GLY A 39 4.72 10.16 -0.37
C GLY A 39 4.64 8.72 -0.87
N PHE A 40 3.41 8.23 -0.98
CA PHE A 40 3.10 6.84 -1.33
C PHE A 40 1.84 6.77 -2.21
N VAL A 41 1.84 5.92 -3.23
CA VAL A 41 0.64 5.68 -4.07
C VAL A 41 0.04 4.32 -3.73
N ILE A 42 -1.28 4.28 -3.50
CA ILE A 42 -2.02 3.05 -3.30
C ILE A 42 -3.11 2.89 -4.36
N GLY A 43 -3.21 1.70 -4.94
CA GLY A 43 -4.35 1.28 -5.75
C GLY A 43 -4.86 -0.10 -5.35
N TYR A 44 -5.93 -0.53 -5.99
CA TYR A 44 -6.53 -1.83 -5.76
C TYR A 44 -7.22 -2.36 -7.02
N ASP A 45 -7.37 -3.69 -7.09
CA ASP A 45 -8.04 -4.37 -8.19
C ASP A 45 -9.43 -4.87 -7.79
N ARG A 46 -10.05 -5.68 -8.66
CA ARG A 46 -11.44 -6.12 -8.49
C ARG A 46 -11.62 -7.28 -7.51
N ARG A 47 -10.55 -7.78 -6.88
CA ARG A 47 -10.66 -8.86 -5.89
C ARG A 47 -11.49 -8.40 -4.70
N PHE A 48 -12.23 -9.34 -4.13
CA PHE A 48 -12.95 -9.12 -2.89
C PHE A 48 -11.99 -8.57 -1.82
N LEU A 49 -12.45 -7.60 -1.04
CA LEU A 49 -11.71 -6.94 0.04
C LEU A 49 -10.55 -6.03 -0.40
N SER A 50 -10.20 -5.96 -1.69
CA SER A 50 -9.02 -5.21 -2.14
C SER A 50 -9.12 -3.70 -1.83
N ASP A 51 -10.31 -3.11 -2.01
CA ASP A 51 -10.60 -1.72 -1.70
C ASP A 51 -10.49 -1.40 -0.20
N LYS A 52 -10.97 -2.30 0.65
CA LYS A 52 -10.89 -2.17 2.11
C LYS A 52 -9.46 -2.36 2.59
N ALA A 53 -8.74 -3.35 2.06
CA ALA A 53 -7.34 -3.59 2.38
C ALA A 53 -6.47 -2.39 2.01
N GLY A 54 -6.68 -1.80 0.83
CA GLY A 54 -6.01 -0.57 0.42
C GLY A 54 -6.24 0.57 1.41
N ARG A 55 -7.48 0.78 1.88
CA ARG A 55 -7.77 1.81 2.89
C ARG A 55 -7.13 1.53 4.24
N TRP A 56 -7.15 0.29 4.72
CA TRP A 56 -6.47 -0.08 5.98
C TRP A 56 -4.95 0.12 5.90
N PHE A 57 -4.36 -0.14 4.73
CA PHE A 57 -2.96 0.12 4.48
C PHE A 57 -2.68 1.63 4.49
N ALA A 58 -3.51 2.41 3.80
CA ALA A 58 -3.41 3.88 3.76
C ALA A 58 -3.53 4.52 5.15
N GLU A 59 -4.46 4.06 5.99
CA GLU A 59 -4.66 4.52 7.37
C GLU A 59 -3.36 4.40 8.19
N VAL A 60 -2.66 3.28 8.08
CA VAL A 60 -1.42 3.04 8.82
C VAL A 60 -0.30 3.94 8.32
N LEU A 61 -0.13 4.08 7.00
CA LEU A 61 0.88 4.99 6.44
C LEU A 61 0.62 6.44 6.87
N ALA A 62 -0.63 6.90 6.79
CA ALA A 62 -1.02 8.24 7.20
C ALA A 62 -0.78 8.48 8.69
N ALA A 63 -1.08 7.50 9.55
CA ALA A 63 -0.79 7.57 10.99
C ALA A 63 0.72 7.68 11.29
N ASN A 64 1.58 7.22 10.38
CA ASN A 64 3.04 7.34 10.47
C ASN A 64 3.59 8.61 9.77
N GLY A 65 2.72 9.55 9.37
CA GLY A 65 3.12 10.83 8.76
C GLY A 65 3.47 10.75 7.27
N ILE A 66 3.13 9.65 6.59
CA ILE A 66 3.40 9.48 5.16
C ILE A 66 2.17 9.92 4.35
N VAL A 67 2.35 10.85 3.42
CA VAL A 67 1.27 11.32 2.55
C VAL A 67 0.89 10.23 1.55
N VAL A 68 -0.38 9.81 1.56
CA VAL A 68 -0.89 8.75 0.68
C VAL A 68 -1.78 9.33 -0.40
N SER A 69 -1.44 9.05 -1.66
CA SER A 69 -2.30 9.25 -2.82
C SER A 69 -3.06 7.96 -3.10
N PHE A 70 -4.35 7.94 -2.78
CA PHE A 70 -5.21 6.76 -2.94
C PHE A 70 -6.02 6.83 -4.25
N ILE A 71 -5.85 5.84 -5.12
CA ILE A 71 -6.64 5.72 -6.36
C ILE A 71 -7.97 5.05 -6.00
N ASP A 72 -9.01 5.84 -5.77
CA ASP A 72 -10.35 5.36 -5.36
C ASP A 72 -11.19 4.79 -6.52
N LYS A 73 -10.57 3.89 -7.30
CA LYS A 73 -11.20 3.11 -8.37
C LYS A 73 -10.35 1.89 -8.71
N PHE A 74 -10.97 0.87 -9.30
CA PHE A 74 -10.24 -0.31 -9.76
C PHE A 74 -9.24 0.05 -10.85
N VAL A 75 -7.98 -0.28 -10.63
CA VAL A 75 -6.89 -0.07 -11.59
C VAL A 75 -5.95 -1.26 -11.65
N PRO A 76 -5.38 -1.58 -12.82
CA PRO A 76 -4.34 -2.60 -12.90
C PRO A 76 -3.03 -2.06 -12.30
N THR A 77 -2.19 -2.95 -11.78
CA THR A 77 -0.90 -2.61 -11.14
C THR A 77 -0.01 -1.65 -11.95
N PRO A 78 0.08 -1.75 -13.30
CA PRO A 78 0.88 -0.79 -14.09
C PRO A 78 0.43 0.67 -13.94
N ILE A 79 -0.85 0.95 -13.65
CA ILE A 79 -1.34 2.32 -13.42
C ILE A 79 -0.85 2.85 -12.07
N VAL A 80 -0.83 2.01 -11.03
CA VAL A 80 -0.27 2.35 -9.72
C VAL A 80 1.22 2.67 -9.85
N MET A 81 1.96 1.80 -10.54
CA MET A 81 3.40 1.99 -10.77
C MET A 81 3.69 3.23 -11.62
N PHE A 82 2.91 3.46 -12.68
CA PHE A 82 3.01 4.66 -13.50
C PHE A 82 2.81 5.91 -12.65
N LYS A 83 1.76 5.94 -11.82
CA LYS A 83 1.44 7.10 -10.99
C LYS A 83 2.51 7.35 -9.92
N ALA A 84 3.01 6.30 -9.28
CA ALA A 84 4.10 6.41 -8.32
C ALA A 84 5.36 7.02 -8.94
N LYS A 85 5.74 6.56 -10.15
CA LYS A 85 6.86 7.11 -10.90
C LYS A 85 6.63 8.57 -11.29
N GLU A 86 5.44 8.90 -11.78
CA GLU A 86 5.05 10.26 -12.18
C GLU A 86 5.12 11.24 -10.99
N MET A 87 4.69 10.81 -9.81
CA MET A 87 4.70 11.61 -8.58
C MET A 87 6.04 11.62 -7.85
N GLY A 88 7.03 10.86 -8.33
CA GLY A 88 8.32 10.73 -7.67
C GLY A 88 8.28 9.96 -6.34
N CYS A 89 7.24 9.17 -6.07
CA CYS A 89 7.13 8.36 -4.87
C CYS A 89 8.22 7.27 -4.85
N ALA A 90 8.76 6.98 -3.66
CA ALA A 90 9.73 5.89 -3.50
C ALA A 90 9.06 4.50 -3.52
N TYR A 91 7.82 4.43 -3.03
CA TYR A 91 7.07 3.20 -2.86
C TYR A 91 5.62 3.31 -3.34
N SER A 92 5.03 2.16 -3.64
CA SER A 92 3.61 2.03 -4.01
C SER A 92 3.06 0.65 -3.68
N ALA A 93 1.75 0.52 -3.52
CA ALA A 93 1.05 -0.75 -3.28
C ALA A 93 -0.22 -0.86 -4.13
#